data_AF-A0A441XAW8-F1
#
_entry.id   AF-A0A441XAW8-F1
#
_cell.length_a   1.000
_cell.length_b   1.000
_cell.length_c   1.000
_cell.angle_alpha   90.00
_cell.angle_beta   90.00
_cell.angle_gamma   90.00
#
_symmetry.space_group_name_H-M   'P 1'
#
loop_
_entity.id
_entity.type
_entity.pdbx_description
1 polymer ?
#
loop_
_entity_poly.entity_id
_entity_poly.type
_entity_poly.pdbx_seq_one_letter_code
_entity_poly.pdbx_strand_id
1 'polypeptide(L)'
;VTYNDWRGEPRSRHAKKVQAAGQPVGDCVDCNACVAVCPMGIDIRDGQQLECITCALCIDACDSVMDKLGKERGLISYATLSDYNANMAVATAGGFCSANPSLVRTDGGAFSEKLAHFHIRKIFRPRTFIYMGAWSAVGIALLYSLLTRDRLEVNVLHDRNPQFVTLSDGSIRNGYTVKLLNMIPEPRTIVVTMQGLRGAEMSVVGIDLPADRSFAVAVEPDRLKMLKVFVRQPADQVGSATQTFKFRVEDKASFETDEYTATFNAPEIAR
;
A
#
# COMPACT_ATOMS: atom_id res chain seq x y z
N VAL A 1 -2.81 17.83 23.37
CA VAL A 1 -3.84 18.47 24.22
C VAL A 1 -3.11 19.37 25.18
N THR A 2 -3.46 20.65 25.24
CA THR A 2 -2.67 21.67 25.92
C THR A 2 -3.60 22.66 26.60
N TYR A 3 -3.34 22.97 27.87
CA TYR A 3 -3.93 24.13 28.54
C TYR A 3 -3.24 25.41 28.06
N ASN A 4 -4.03 26.39 27.64
CA ASN A 4 -3.52 27.62 27.04
C ASN A 4 -3.20 28.65 28.13
N ASP A 5 -2.02 28.57 28.72
CA ASP A 5 -1.53 29.49 29.77
C ASP A 5 -1.65 30.96 29.36
N TRP A 6 -1.33 31.26 28.10
CA TRP A 6 -1.40 32.59 27.50
C TRP A 6 -2.80 33.23 27.60
N ARG A 7 -3.83 32.41 27.79
CA ARG A 7 -5.24 32.80 27.95
C ARG A 7 -5.74 32.60 29.38
N GLY A 8 -5.34 31.51 30.01
CA GLY A 8 -5.87 31.05 31.29
C GLY A 8 -5.30 31.77 32.49
N GLU A 9 -4.07 32.26 32.40
CA GLU A 9 -3.33 32.85 33.50
C GLU A 9 -3.33 34.39 33.49
N PRO A 10 -3.35 35.06 34.65
CA PRO A 10 -3.42 34.48 36.00
C PRO A 10 -4.83 33.98 36.33
N ARG A 11 -4.95 32.71 36.74
CA ARG A 11 -6.23 32.07 37.07
C ARG A 11 -6.78 32.52 38.42
N SER A 12 -8.10 32.60 38.54
CA SER A 12 -8.75 32.99 39.81
C SER A 12 -10.15 32.42 39.98
N ARG A 13 -10.43 31.88 41.17
CA ARG A 13 -11.79 31.48 41.60
C ARG A 13 -12.75 32.66 41.71
N HIS A 14 -12.22 33.87 41.85
CA HIS A 14 -12.99 35.10 42.03
C HIS A 14 -12.80 36.07 40.87
N ALA A 15 -12.77 35.55 39.64
CA ALA A 15 -12.46 36.34 38.45
C ALA A 15 -13.26 37.65 38.33
N LYS A 16 -14.57 37.63 38.62
CA LYS A 16 -15.42 38.85 38.60
C LYS A 16 -14.96 39.91 39.61
N LYS A 17 -14.51 39.49 40.80
CA LYS A 17 -14.02 40.40 41.85
C LYS A 17 -12.66 40.98 41.49
N VAL A 18 -11.75 40.15 40.95
CA VAL A 18 -10.43 40.59 40.49
C VAL A 18 -10.57 41.60 39.35
N GLN A 19 -11.46 41.32 38.40
CA GLN A 19 -11.77 42.23 37.30
C GLN A 19 -12.39 43.55 37.78
N ALA A 20 -13.33 43.51 38.75
CA ALA A 20 -13.91 44.71 39.34
C ALA A 20 -12.88 45.56 40.12
N ALA A 21 -11.82 44.94 40.64
CA ALA A 21 -10.70 45.61 41.28
C ALA A 21 -9.67 46.18 40.26
N GLY A 22 -9.93 46.07 38.96
CA GLY A 22 -9.03 46.54 37.90
C GLY A 22 -7.75 45.70 37.75
N GLN A 23 -7.71 44.50 38.32
CA GLN A 23 -6.56 43.60 38.22
C GLN A 23 -6.70 42.65 37.01
N PRO A 24 -5.60 42.31 36.32
CA PRO A 24 -5.64 41.37 35.21
C PRO A 24 -6.04 39.98 35.70
N VAL A 25 -6.98 39.34 34.99
CA VAL A 25 -7.42 37.97 35.28
C VAL A 25 -7.63 37.18 33.99
N GLY A 26 -7.08 35.98 33.95
CA GLY A 26 -7.21 35.06 32.83
C GLY A 26 -8.58 34.39 32.77
N ASP A 27 -8.77 33.56 31.75
CA ASP A 27 -10.05 32.88 31.55
C ASP A 27 -10.29 31.68 32.46
N CYS A 28 -9.23 31.12 33.04
CA CYS A 28 -9.33 29.99 33.94
C CYS A 28 -9.92 30.42 35.29
N VAL A 29 -11.07 29.84 35.64
CA VAL A 29 -11.77 30.11 36.91
C VAL A 29 -11.36 29.16 38.04
N ASP A 30 -10.29 28.37 37.85
CA ASP A 30 -9.75 27.45 38.85
C ASP A 30 -10.79 26.47 39.46
N CYS A 31 -11.66 25.92 38.61
CA CYS A 31 -12.75 25.03 39.02
C CYS A 31 -12.36 23.54 39.16
N ASN A 32 -11.15 23.16 38.75
CA ASN A 32 -10.64 21.78 38.72
C ASN A 32 -11.44 20.75 37.88
N ALA A 33 -12.40 21.17 37.05
CA ALA A 33 -13.19 20.25 36.23
C ALA A 33 -12.31 19.39 35.28
N CYS A 34 -11.28 20.01 34.68
CA CYS A 34 -10.34 19.31 33.80
C CYS A 34 -9.48 18.27 34.53
N VAL A 35 -9.21 18.47 35.83
CA VAL A 35 -8.45 17.54 36.68
C VAL A 35 -9.35 16.37 37.10
N ALA A 36 -10.58 16.67 37.53
CA ALA A 36 -11.55 15.69 38.00
C ALA A 36 -11.94 14.66 36.92
N VAL A 37 -11.98 15.08 35.65
CA VAL A 37 -12.33 14.20 34.52
C VAL A 37 -11.13 13.42 33.98
N CYS A 38 -9.91 13.74 34.43
CA CYS A 38 -8.72 13.12 33.87
C CYS A 38 -8.55 11.69 34.40
N PRO A 39 -8.59 10.65 33.55
CA PRO A 39 -8.47 9.26 33.99
C PRO A 39 -7.07 8.94 34.54
N MET A 40 -6.08 9.76 34.18
CA MET A 40 -4.69 9.63 34.64
C MET A 40 -4.41 10.46 35.91
N GLY A 41 -5.39 11.22 36.41
CA GLY A 41 -5.23 12.03 37.62
C GLY A 41 -4.28 13.22 37.49
N ILE A 42 -3.92 13.63 36.27
CA ILE A 42 -3.02 14.77 36.03
C ILE A 42 -3.74 16.12 36.07
N ASP A 43 -3.02 17.14 36.52
CA ASP A 43 -3.42 18.53 36.33
C ASP A 43 -2.83 19.08 35.03
N ILE A 44 -3.66 19.10 33.98
CA ILE A 44 -3.26 19.60 32.65
C ILE A 44 -2.86 21.09 32.65
N ARG A 45 -3.13 21.82 33.74
CA ARG A 45 -2.75 23.23 33.88
C ARG A 45 -1.30 23.43 34.29
N ASP A 46 -0.62 22.35 34.70
CA ASP A 46 0.82 22.37 35.00
C ASP A 46 1.67 22.05 33.74
N GLY A 47 1.04 22.06 32.57
CA GLY A 47 1.69 21.86 31.28
C GLY A 47 1.61 20.42 30.76
N GLN A 48 2.50 20.09 29.82
CA GLN A 48 2.52 18.76 29.19
C GLN A 48 3.23 17.75 30.10
N GLN A 49 2.48 16.76 30.56
CA GLN A 49 2.96 15.68 31.42
C GLN A 49 3.04 14.35 30.64
N LEU A 50 3.95 13.46 31.03
CA LEU A 50 4.23 12.20 30.29
C LEU A 50 3.08 11.20 30.37
N GLU A 51 2.28 11.29 31.42
CA GLU A 51 1.12 10.45 31.73
C GLU A 51 -0.08 10.79 30.83
N CYS A 52 -0.04 11.90 30.10
CA CYS A 52 -1.16 12.34 29.27
C CYS A 52 -1.37 11.41 28.06
N ILE A 53 -2.50 10.71 28.04
CA ILE A 53 -2.92 9.85 26.91
C ILE A 53 -3.66 10.58 25.77
N THR A 54 -3.79 11.91 25.85
CA THR A 54 -4.43 12.75 24.82
C THR A 54 -5.90 12.45 24.48
N CYS A 55 -6.67 11.91 25.45
CA CYS A 55 -8.08 11.53 25.27
C CYS A 55 -9.10 12.68 25.16
N ALA A 56 -8.69 13.93 25.37
CA ALA A 56 -9.50 15.15 25.27
C ALA A 56 -10.68 15.33 26.27
N LEU A 57 -10.88 14.44 27.24
CA LEU A 57 -11.93 14.63 28.27
C LEU A 57 -11.82 15.97 29.02
N CYS A 58 -10.59 16.45 29.24
CA CYS A 58 -10.35 17.74 29.85
C CYS A 58 -10.77 18.93 28.97
N ILE A 59 -10.76 18.79 27.64
CA ILE A 59 -11.25 19.81 26.70
C ILE A 59 -12.76 19.95 26.88
N ASP A 60 -13.50 18.85 26.78
CA ASP A 60 -14.96 18.85 26.86
C ASP A 60 -15.45 19.40 28.20
N ALA A 61 -14.82 18.96 29.30
CA ALA A 61 -15.14 19.45 30.64
C ALA A 61 -14.85 20.97 30.79
N CYS A 62 -13.74 21.44 30.22
CA CYS A 62 -13.38 22.86 30.28
C CYS A 62 -14.31 23.71 29.42
N ASP A 63 -14.64 23.27 28.21
CA ASP A 63 -15.55 23.96 27.30
C ASP A 63 -16.96 24.07 27.89
N SER A 64 -17.45 23.03 28.58
CA SER A 64 -18.72 23.11 29.31
C SER A 64 -18.73 24.20 30.39
N VAL A 65 -17.59 24.42 31.06
CA VAL A 65 -17.44 25.52 32.03
C VAL A 65 -17.37 26.87 31.31
N MET A 66 -16.63 26.97 30.20
CA MET A 66 -16.54 28.22 29.41
C MET A 66 -17.90 28.64 28.85
N ASP A 67 -18.69 27.69 28.33
CA ASP A 67 -20.05 27.93 27.84
C ASP A 67 -20.95 28.53 28.94
N LYS A 68 -20.92 27.97 30.16
CA LYS A 68 -21.69 28.47 31.30
C LYS A 68 -21.28 29.88 31.73
N LEU A 69 -20.02 30.24 31.50
CA LEU A 69 -19.49 31.58 31.79
C LEU A 69 -19.70 32.57 30.64
N GLY A 70 -20.20 32.11 29.49
CA GLY A 70 -20.32 32.92 28.28
C GLY A 70 -18.97 33.31 27.66
N LYS A 71 -17.92 32.50 27.86
CA LYS A 71 -16.59 32.70 27.29
C LYS A 71 -16.37 31.79 26.08
N GLU A 72 -15.50 32.18 25.16
CA GLU A 72 -15.17 31.35 24.00
C GLU A 72 -14.55 30.01 24.41
N ARG A 73 -14.77 28.96 23.63
CA ARG A 73 -14.19 27.63 23.89
C ARG A 73 -12.68 27.57 23.63
N GLY A 74 -12.04 26.46 24.00
CA GLY A 74 -10.63 26.21 23.69
C GLY A 74 -9.64 26.81 24.69
N LEU A 75 -10.02 26.94 25.96
CA LEU A 75 -9.05 27.22 27.02
C LEU A 75 -8.08 26.03 27.21
N ILE A 76 -8.59 24.81 27.04
CA ILE A 76 -7.77 23.62 26.77
C ILE A 76 -8.10 23.21 25.34
N SER A 77 -7.09 23.00 24.49
CA SER A 77 -7.33 22.67 23.08
C SER A 77 -6.23 21.78 22.48
N TYR A 78 -6.48 21.28 21.27
CA TYR A 78 -5.42 20.78 20.41
C TYR A 78 -4.70 21.96 19.79
N ALA A 79 -3.53 22.29 20.33
CA ALA A 79 -2.65 23.31 19.80
C ALA A 79 -1.36 22.66 19.27
N THR A 80 -0.81 23.23 18.20
CA THR A 80 0.57 22.94 17.82
C THR A 80 1.50 23.76 18.71
N LEU A 81 2.71 23.26 18.97
CA LEU A 81 3.71 24.01 19.73
C LEU A 81 4.00 25.39 19.11
N SER A 82 4.00 25.47 17.78
CA SER A 82 4.21 26.73 17.05
C SER A 82 3.10 27.76 17.33
N ASP A 83 1.83 27.33 17.33
CA ASP A 83 0.70 28.23 17.57
C ASP A 83 0.63 28.65 19.03
N TYR A 84 0.87 27.71 19.95
CA TYR A 84 0.98 27.99 21.38
C TYR A 84 2.07 29.04 21.65
N ASN A 85 3.28 28.85 21.11
CA ASN A 85 4.40 29.77 21.29
C ASN A 85 4.12 31.16 20.68
N ALA A 86 3.49 31.21 19.50
CA ALA A 86 3.10 32.48 18.88
C ALA A 86 2.10 33.25 19.76
N ASN A 87 1.08 32.56 20.29
CA ASN A 87 0.08 33.18 21.17
C ASN A 87 0.68 33.58 22.52
N MET A 88 1.57 32.74 23.07
CA MET A 88 2.30 33.04 24.28
C MET A 88 3.19 34.27 24.12
N ALA A 89 3.86 34.43 22.98
CA ALA A 89 4.64 35.64 22.69
C ALA A 89 3.76 36.90 22.67
N VAL A 90 2.53 36.82 22.14
CA VAL A 90 1.58 37.96 22.21
C VAL A 90 1.20 38.26 23.66
N ALA A 91 0.81 37.23 24.43
CA ALA A 91 0.35 37.38 25.80
C ALA A 91 1.42 37.88 26.77
N THR A 92 2.70 37.67 26.46
CA THR A 92 3.85 38.06 27.29
C THR A 92 4.60 39.28 26.74
N ALA A 93 4.07 39.92 25.70
CA ALA A 93 4.75 40.96 24.93
C ALA A 93 6.15 40.53 24.44
N GLY A 94 6.35 39.25 24.11
CA GLY A 94 7.66 38.70 23.72
C GLY A 94 8.54 38.31 24.90
N GLY A 95 7.95 38.10 26.08
CA GLY A 95 8.65 37.71 27.31
C GLY A 95 8.98 38.86 28.27
N PHE A 96 8.52 40.09 28.01
CA PHE A 96 8.74 41.24 28.89
C PHE A 96 7.82 41.26 30.11
N CYS A 97 6.74 40.50 30.10
CA CYS A 97 5.83 40.35 31.23
C CYS A 97 5.32 38.91 31.35
N SER A 98 4.74 38.60 32.52
CA SER A 98 3.89 37.41 32.68
C SER A 98 2.66 37.54 31.76
N ALA A 99 2.01 36.41 31.45
CA ALA A 99 0.81 36.38 30.62
C ALA A 99 -0.20 37.46 31.06
N ASN A 100 -0.49 38.40 30.15
CA ASN A 100 -1.40 39.51 30.40
C ASN A 100 -2.66 39.35 29.53
N PRO A 101 -3.83 39.10 30.15
CA PRO A 101 -5.10 38.95 29.46
C PRO A 101 -5.49 40.13 28.56
N SER A 102 -5.04 41.36 28.87
CA SER A 102 -5.38 42.54 28.07
C SER A 102 -4.66 42.59 26.71
N LEU A 103 -3.57 41.84 26.53
CA LEU A 103 -2.85 41.75 25.24
C LEU A 103 -3.51 40.77 24.26
N VAL A 104 -4.36 39.90 24.80
CA VAL A 104 -4.95 38.74 24.11
C VAL A 104 -6.39 39.03 23.71
N ARG A 105 -7.05 39.99 24.37
CA ARG A 105 -8.42 40.43 24.07
C ARG A 105 -8.46 41.88 23.58
N THR A 106 -9.47 42.19 22.79
CA THR A 106 -9.82 43.56 22.37
C THR A 106 -10.71 44.22 23.43
N ASP A 107 -10.90 45.54 23.34
CA ASP A 107 -11.76 46.30 24.28
C ASP A 107 -13.23 45.81 24.27
N GLY A 108 -13.68 45.25 23.14
CA GLY A 108 -14.99 44.60 23.01
C GLY A 108 -15.06 43.18 23.59
N GLY A 109 -13.96 42.70 24.19
CA GLY A 109 -13.87 41.40 24.82
C GLY A 109 -13.60 40.25 23.85
N ALA A 110 -13.50 40.46 22.54
CA ALA A 110 -13.16 39.40 21.57
C ALA A 110 -11.65 39.10 21.55
N PHE A 111 -11.23 37.97 20.98
CA PHE A 111 -9.81 37.69 20.77
C PHE A 111 -9.12 38.67 19.82
N SER A 112 -7.86 38.98 20.12
CA SER A 112 -7.00 39.80 19.26
C SER A 112 -6.67 39.07 17.95
N GLU A 113 -6.75 39.78 16.81
CA GLU A 113 -6.37 39.23 15.49
C GLU A 113 -4.89 38.83 15.39
N LYS A 114 -4.06 39.27 16.35
CA LYS A 114 -2.64 38.91 16.44
C LYS A 114 -2.42 37.46 16.88
N LEU A 115 -3.46 36.79 17.39
CA LEU A 115 -3.36 35.40 17.81
C LEU A 115 -3.31 34.48 16.58
N ALA A 116 -2.40 33.51 16.64
CA ALA A 116 -2.33 32.42 15.70
C ALA A 116 -3.59 31.55 15.81
N HIS A 117 -4.30 31.45 14.69
CA HIS A 117 -5.44 30.55 14.52
C HIS A 117 -5.14 29.47 13.48
N PHE A 118 -6.03 28.48 13.39
CA PHE A 118 -5.98 27.49 12.34
C PHE A 118 -6.36 28.13 11.00
N HIS A 119 -5.49 27.97 9.99
CA HIS A 119 -5.75 28.40 8.62
C HIS A 119 -5.58 27.21 7.67
N ILE A 120 -6.50 27.06 6.71
CA ILE A 120 -6.49 25.96 5.74
C ILE A 120 -5.16 25.86 4.97
N ARG A 121 -4.47 26.99 4.74
CA ARG A 121 -3.15 27.06 4.10
C ARG A 121 -2.08 26.27 4.84
N LYS A 122 -2.22 26.03 6.16
CA LYS A 122 -1.28 25.22 6.95
C LYS A 122 -1.31 23.74 6.54
N ILE A 123 -2.40 23.24 5.94
CA ILE A 123 -2.51 21.86 5.42
C ILE A 123 -1.69 21.72 4.13
N PHE A 124 -1.75 22.72 3.24
CA PHE A 124 -1.14 22.67 1.92
C PHE A 124 0.35 23.03 1.94
N ARG A 125 1.15 22.21 2.62
CA ARG A 125 2.62 22.33 2.60
C ARG A 125 3.20 21.60 1.39
N PRO A 126 4.17 22.19 0.66
CA PRO A 126 4.81 21.52 -0.49
C PRO A 126 5.35 20.12 -0.17
N ARG A 127 5.92 19.93 1.03
CA ARG A 127 6.41 18.63 1.48
C ARG A 127 5.33 17.55 1.54
N THR A 128 4.11 17.89 1.93
CA THR A 128 2.99 16.94 1.98
C THR A 128 2.69 16.37 0.60
N PHE A 129 2.71 17.22 -0.44
CA PHE A 129 2.51 16.80 -1.82
C PHE A 129 3.66 15.93 -2.35
N ILE A 130 4.90 16.21 -1.95
CA ILE A 130 6.05 15.37 -2.31
C ILE A 130 5.86 13.95 -1.76
N TYR A 131 5.49 13.82 -0.47
CA TYR A 131 5.25 12.50 0.11
C TYR A 131 4.05 11.79 -0.51
N MET A 132 2.95 12.52 -0.75
CA MET A 132 1.78 11.98 -1.45
C MET A 132 2.14 11.47 -2.85
N GLY A 133 2.92 12.24 -3.61
CA GLY A 133 3.41 11.85 -4.93
C GLY A 133 4.30 10.62 -4.89
N ALA A 134 5.26 10.57 -3.96
CA ALA A 134 6.16 9.42 -3.78
C ALA A 134 5.39 8.14 -3.43
N TRP A 135 4.47 8.20 -2.47
CA TRP A 135 3.61 7.06 -2.11
C TRP A 135 2.69 6.63 -3.25
N SER A 136 2.11 7.58 -3.98
CA SER A 136 1.28 7.29 -5.14
C SER A 136 2.07 6.61 -6.25
N ALA A 137 3.31 7.05 -6.50
CA ALA A 137 4.19 6.44 -7.49
C ALA A 137 4.50 4.98 -7.15
N VAL A 138 4.79 4.68 -5.88
CA VAL A 138 4.97 3.29 -5.40
C VAL A 138 3.69 2.48 -5.60
N GLY A 139 2.53 3.03 -5.22
CA GLY A 139 1.24 2.37 -5.41
C GLY A 139 0.94 2.07 -6.88
N ILE A 140 1.20 3.02 -7.78
CA ILE A 140 1.03 2.86 -9.23
C ILE A 140 1.97 1.79 -9.77
N ALA A 141 3.24 1.78 -9.34
CA ALA A 141 4.20 0.76 -9.77
C ALA A 141 3.79 -0.65 -9.35
N LEU A 142 3.32 -0.82 -8.10
CA LEU A 142 2.80 -2.10 -7.61
C LEU A 142 1.53 -2.53 -8.36
N LEU A 143 0.61 -1.59 -8.61
CA LEU A 143 -0.61 -1.87 -9.37
C LEU A 143 -0.29 -2.28 -10.81
N TYR A 144 0.62 -1.56 -11.46
CA TYR A 144 1.09 -1.90 -12.80
C TYR A 144 1.69 -3.31 -12.83
N SER A 145 2.61 -3.62 -11.91
CA SER A 145 3.21 -4.95 -11.79
C SER A 145 2.19 -6.06 -11.55
N LEU A 146 1.11 -5.79 -10.82
CA LEU A 146 0.05 -6.77 -10.58
C LEU A 146 -0.83 -6.99 -11.82
N LEU A 147 -1.16 -5.92 -12.55
CA LEU A 147 -2.00 -5.98 -13.74
C LEU A 147 -1.28 -6.63 -14.92
N THR A 148 0.03 -6.42 -15.06
CA THR A 148 0.86 -6.99 -16.13
C THR A 148 1.53 -8.31 -15.75
N ARG A 149 1.11 -8.95 -14.66
CA ARG A 149 1.65 -10.26 -14.27
C ARG A 149 1.14 -11.34 -15.23
N ASP A 150 2.07 -12.09 -15.81
CA ASP A 150 1.76 -13.27 -16.63
C ASP A 150 1.02 -14.33 -15.79
N ARG A 151 -0.06 -14.88 -16.36
CA ARG A 151 -0.95 -15.83 -15.67
C ARG A 151 -0.92 -17.22 -16.30
N LEU A 152 -0.13 -17.41 -17.35
CA LEU A 152 0.10 -18.67 -18.04
C LEU A 152 1.58 -19.00 -17.97
N GLU A 153 1.91 -20.20 -17.50
CA GLU A 153 3.30 -20.69 -17.42
C GLU A 153 3.40 -22.09 -18.05
N VAL A 154 4.41 -22.30 -18.89
CA VAL A 154 4.77 -23.60 -19.44
C VAL A 154 6.15 -24.05 -18.96
N ASN A 155 6.22 -25.28 -18.45
CA ASN A 155 7.47 -25.91 -18.07
C ASN A 155 7.59 -27.27 -18.73
N VAL A 156 8.66 -27.50 -19.49
CA VAL A 156 8.86 -28.74 -20.25
C VAL A 156 10.06 -29.51 -19.70
N LEU A 157 9.85 -30.80 -19.45
CA LEU A 157 10.90 -31.72 -19.00
C LEU A 157 11.13 -32.79 -20.07
N HIS A 158 12.34 -32.83 -20.64
CA HIS A 158 12.75 -33.89 -21.56
C HIS A 158 13.05 -35.18 -20.79
N ASP A 159 12.49 -36.29 -21.25
CA ASP A 159 12.79 -37.62 -20.72
C ASP A 159 14.26 -37.98 -20.94
N ARG A 160 14.92 -38.43 -19.87
CA ARG A 160 16.34 -38.81 -19.91
C ARG A 160 16.58 -40.30 -20.13
N ASN A 161 15.56 -41.14 -20.00
CA ASN A 161 15.68 -42.58 -20.12
C ASN A 161 14.39 -43.20 -20.71
N PRO A 162 14.38 -43.59 -22.00
CA PRO A 162 15.41 -43.34 -23.02
C PRO A 162 15.40 -41.88 -23.50
N GLN A 163 16.55 -41.36 -23.95
CA GLN A 163 16.63 -39.99 -24.51
C GLN A 163 15.95 -39.89 -25.88
N PHE A 164 16.03 -40.94 -26.69
CA PHE A 164 15.37 -41.07 -27.98
C PHE A 164 15.03 -42.55 -28.25
N VAL A 165 14.05 -42.78 -29.12
CA VAL A 165 13.65 -44.11 -29.58
C VAL A 165 13.48 -44.08 -31.09
N THR A 166 14.14 -44.99 -31.79
CA THR A 166 13.94 -45.19 -33.23
C THR A 166 12.72 -46.08 -33.46
N LEU A 167 11.78 -45.63 -34.27
CA LEU A 167 10.56 -46.36 -34.62
C LEU A 167 10.80 -47.29 -35.82
N SER A 168 9.86 -48.20 -36.08
CA SER A 168 9.94 -49.15 -37.19
C SER A 168 9.89 -48.49 -38.58
N ASP A 169 9.34 -47.27 -38.65
CA ASP A 169 9.32 -46.42 -39.86
C ASP A 169 10.64 -45.65 -40.05
N GLY A 170 11.64 -45.86 -39.18
CA GLY A 170 12.93 -45.16 -39.20
C GLY A 170 12.88 -43.77 -38.56
N SER A 171 11.73 -43.25 -38.17
CA SER A 171 11.62 -41.96 -37.50
C SER A 171 12.14 -42.00 -36.07
N ILE A 172 12.55 -40.85 -35.55
CA ILE A 172 13.10 -40.70 -34.21
C ILE A 172 12.04 -40.04 -33.32
N ARG A 173 11.80 -40.63 -32.15
CA ARG A 173 10.84 -40.15 -31.15
C ARG A 173 11.54 -39.76 -29.84
N ASN A 174 11.25 -38.56 -29.36
CA ASN A 174 11.65 -38.06 -28.04
C ASN A 174 10.42 -37.87 -27.15
N GLY A 175 10.55 -38.12 -25.85
CA GLY A 175 9.47 -37.95 -24.86
C GLY A 175 9.66 -36.70 -24.02
N TYR A 176 8.58 -35.94 -23.80
CA TYR A 176 8.57 -34.72 -23.00
C TYR A 176 7.38 -34.75 -22.04
N THR A 177 7.56 -34.19 -20.85
CA THR A 177 6.49 -33.88 -19.91
C THR A 177 6.28 -32.37 -19.93
N VAL A 178 5.21 -31.94 -20.59
CA VAL A 178 4.80 -30.53 -20.66
C VAL A 178 3.85 -30.25 -19.51
N LYS A 179 4.22 -29.34 -18.63
CA LYS A 179 3.41 -28.87 -17.51
C LYS A 179 2.83 -27.52 -17.87
N LEU A 180 1.51 -27.43 -17.91
CA LEU A 180 0.75 -26.21 -18.17
C LEU A 180 0.14 -25.75 -16.85
N LEU A 181 0.43 -24.53 -16.41
CA LEU A 181 -0.14 -23.95 -15.20
C LEU A 181 -1.14 -22.85 -15.56
N ASN A 182 -2.40 -23.07 -15.15
CA ASN A 182 -3.44 -22.05 -15.24
C ASN A 182 -3.52 -21.30 -13.90
N MET A 183 -3.09 -20.03 -13.86
CA MET A 183 -3.16 -19.17 -12.67
C MET A 183 -4.41 -18.26 -12.62
N ILE A 184 -5.50 -18.61 -13.32
CA ILE A 184 -6.78 -17.88 -13.22
C ILE A 184 -7.92 -18.82 -12.80
N PRO A 185 -8.97 -18.30 -12.13
CA PRO A 185 -10.09 -19.09 -11.63
C PRO A 185 -11.13 -19.41 -12.73
N GLU A 186 -10.70 -19.58 -13.98
CA GLU A 186 -11.55 -19.88 -15.13
C GLU A 186 -10.92 -20.99 -16.00
N PRO A 187 -11.72 -21.90 -16.57
CA PRO A 187 -11.21 -22.94 -17.45
C PRO A 187 -10.67 -22.31 -18.74
N ARG A 188 -9.45 -22.67 -19.13
CA ARG A 188 -8.79 -22.13 -20.34
C ARG A 188 -8.51 -23.22 -21.36
N THR A 189 -8.60 -22.85 -22.63
CA THR A 189 -8.18 -23.71 -23.75
C THR A 189 -6.84 -23.21 -24.27
N ILE A 190 -5.77 -23.88 -23.83
CA ILE A 190 -4.40 -23.52 -24.17
C ILE A 190 -3.99 -24.30 -25.41
N VAL A 191 -3.51 -23.59 -26.43
CA VAL A 191 -2.95 -24.18 -27.65
C VAL A 191 -1.46 -24.36 -27.46
N VAL A 192 -0.99 -25.60 -27.46
CA VAL A 192 0.43 -25.95 -27.43
C VAL A 192 0.89 -26.15 -28.87
N THR A 193 1.81 -25.30 -29.34
CA THR A 193 2.36 -25.33 -30.70
C THR A 193 3.85 -25.62 -30.67
N MET A 194 4.31 -26.50 -31.55
CA MET A 194 5.73 -26.78 -31.73
C MET A 194 6.29 -25.93 -32.87
N GLN A 195 7.31 -25.13 -32.57
CA GLN A 195 8.04 -24.32 -33.54
C GLN A 195 9.46 -24.83 -33.73
N GLY A 196 9.94 -24.86 -34.97
CA GLY A 196 11.20 -25.52 -35.35
C GLY A 196 11.00 -27.01 -35.68
N LEU A 197 12.09 -27.72 -36.01
CA LEU A 197 12.10 -29.10 -36.52
C LEU A 197 11.23 -29.29 -37.78
N ARG A 198 11.89 -29.43 -38.93
CA ARG A 198 11.21 -29.70 -40.21
C ARG A 198 10.61 -31.09 -40.20
N GLY A 199 9.35 -31.19 -40.65
CA GLY A 199 8.62 -32.46 -40.77
C GLY A 199 8.29 -33.13 -39.43
N ALA A 200 8.55 -32.48 -38.30
CA ALA A 200 8.27 -33.04 -36.99
C ALA A 200 6.79 -32.88 -36.64
N GLU A 201 6.24 -33.91 -36.02
CA GLU A 201 4.88 -33.96 -35.48
C GLU A 201 4.96 -34.29 -33.99
N MET A 202 3.97 -33.83 -33.22
CA MET A 202 3.81 -34.28 -31.84
C MET A 202 2.55 -35.13 -31.69
N SER A 203 2.57 -35.99 -30.68
CA SER A 203 1.42 -36.76 -30.21
C SER A 203 1.31 -36.63 -28.70
N VAL A 204 0.09 -36.49 -28.19
CA VAL A 204 -0.17 -36.30 -26.76
C VAL A 204 -0.79 -37.58 -26.19
N VAL A 205 -0.22 -38.13 -25.13
CA VAL A 205 -0.74 -39.34 -24.49
C VAL A 205 -2.06 -39.02 -23.79
N GLY A 206 -3.10 -39.81 -24.08
CA GLY A 206 -4.43 -39.67 -23.48
C GLY A 206 -5.38 -38.74 -24.24
N ILE A 207 -4.99 -38.24 -25.42
CA ILE A 207 -5.84 -37.49 -26.33
C ILE A 207 -5.82 -38.21 -27.69
N ASP A 208 -6.94 -38.77 -28.12
CA ASP A 208 -7.10 -39.44 -29.42
C ASP A 208 -7.23 -38.43 -30.57
N LEU A 209 -6.23 -37.56 -30.70
CA LEU A 209 -6.07 -36.67 -31.85
C LEU A 209 -4.93 -37.18 -32.73
N PRO A 210 -5.03 -36.99 -34.06
CA PRO A 210 -3.94 -37.32 -34.97
C PRO A 210 -2.69 -36.51 -34.62
N ALA A 211 -1.51 -37.07 -34.95
CA ALA A 211 -0.26 -36.36 -34.75
C ALA A 211 -0.24 -35.07 -35.57
N ASP A 212 0.08 -33.95 -34.93
CA ASP A 212 0.06 -32.61 -35.53
C ASP A 212 1.10 -31.72 -34.82
N ARG A 213 1.27 -30.48 -35.27
CA ARG A 213 2.19 -29.48 -34.70
C ARG A 213 1.51 -28.49 -33.78
N SER A 214 0.20 -28.61 -33.58
CA SER A 214 -0.57 -27.81 -32.62
C SER A 214 -1.70 -28.61 -31.99
N PHE A 215 -1.87 -28.51 -30.67
CA PHE A 215 -2.96 -29.15 -29.95
C PHE A 215 -3.63 -28.18 -28.99
N ALA A 216 -4.97 -28.20 -28.94
CA ALA A 216 -5.74 -27.47 -27.96
C ALA A 216 -6.03 -28.36 -26.75
N VAL A 217 -5.68 -27.89 -25.55
CA VAL A 217 -5.87 -28.62 -24.29
C VAL A 217 -6.65 -27.74 -23.32
N ALA A 218 -7.74 -28.30 -22.78
CA ALA A 218 -8.48 -27.67 -21.69
C ALA A 218 -7.72 -27.86 -20.38
N VAL A 219 -7.43 -26.76 -19.70
CA VAL A 219 -6.79 -26.73 -18.38
C VAL A 219 -7.74 -26.10 -17.38
N GLU A 220 -8.01 -26.84 -16.32
CA GLU A 220 -8.91 -26.44 -15.23
C GLU A 220 -8.40 -25.18 -14.50
N PRO A 221 -9.31 -24.42 -13.86
CA PRO A 221 -8.96 -23.29 -13.00
C PRO A 221 -7.92 -23.64 -11.94
N ASP A 222 -6.96 -22.75 -11.70
CA ASP A 222 -5.97 -22.84 -10.62
C ASP A 222 -5.24 -24.19 -10.52
N ARG A 223 -5.09 -24.90 -11.66
CA ARG A 223 -4.58 -26.26 -11.73
C ARG A 223 -3.41 -26.36 -12.70
N LEU A 224 -2.47 -27.23 -12.33
CA LEU A 224 -1.41 -27.71 -13.21
C LEU A 224 -1.90 -28.94 -13.98
N LYS A 225 -1.88 -28.88 -15.32
CA LYS A 225 -2.10 -30.04 -16.18
C LYS A 225 -0.76 -30.55 -16.69
N MET A 226 -0.48 -31.82 -16.44
CA MET A 226 0.70 -32.50 -16.98
C MET A 226 0.31 -33.31 -18.21
N LEU A 227 1.04 -33.09 -19.30
CA LEU A 227 0.84 -33.77 -20.58
C LEU A 227 2.13 -34.50 -20.95
N LYS A 228 2.01 -35.78 -21.27
CA LYS A 228 3.11 -36.53 -21.87
C LYS A 228 3.03 -36.34 -23.38
N VAL A 229 4.03 -35.68 -23.95
CA VAL A 229 4.10 -35.34 -25.38
C VAL A 229 5.26 -36.09 -26.01
N PHE A 230 4.99 -36.82 -27.07
CA PHE A 230 6.02 -37.44 -27.89
C PHE A 230 6.22 -36.64 -29.16
N VAL A 231 7.42 -36.14 -29.38
CA VAL A 231 7.81 -35.46 -30.63
C VAL A 231 8.50 -36.48 -31.51
N ARG A 232 8.02 -36.62 -32.75
CA ARG A 232 8.54 -37.51 -33.77
C ARG A 232 9.07 -36.70 -34.94
N GLN A 233 10.28 -36.99 -35.40
CA GLN A 233 10.86 -36.41 -36.61
C GLN A 233 11.33 -37.52 -37.56
N PRO A 234 10.98 -37.45 -38.86
CA PRO A 234 11.54 -38.34 -39.89
C PRO A 234 13.07 -38.26 -39.95
N ALA A 235 13.75 -39.41 -40.08
CA ALA A 235 15.22 -39.47 -40.00
C ALA A 235 15.95 -38.72 -41.14
N ASP A 236 15.31 -38.58 -42.30
CA ASP A 236 15.81 -37.81 -43.45
C ASP A 236 15.88 -36.29 -43.19
N GLN A 237 15.12 -35.80 -42.20
CA GLN A 237 15.05 -34.37 -41.85
C GLN A 237 15.82 -34.01 -40.59
N VAL A 238 16.52 -34.98 -39.99
CA VAL A 238 17.32 -34.80 -38.78
C VAL A 238 18.68 -34.23 -39.17
N GLY A 239 18.92 -32.95 -38.89
CA GLY A 239 20.14 -32.26 -39.30
C GLY A 239 21.36 -32.52 -38.41
N SER A 240 21.16 -32.84 -37.13
CA SER A 240 22.23 -33.04 -36.15
C SER A 240 21.78 -33.97 -35.02
N ALA A 241 22.75 -34.53 -34.29
CA ALA A 241 22.52 -35.39 -33.12
C ALA A 241 21.73 -34.68 -32.00
N THR A 242 21.88 -33.36 -31.88
CA THR A 242 21.06 -32.53 -30.99
C THR A 242 20.55 -31.31 -31.75
N GLN A 243 19.24 -31.11 -31.74
CA GLN A 243 18.55 -29.95 -32.35
C GLN A 243 17.76 -29.22 -31.27
N THR A 244 17.59 -27.90 -31.39
CA THR A 244 16.74 -27.12 -30.48
C THR A 244 15.43 -26.75 -31.17
N PHE A 245 14.37 -26.67 -30.38
CA PHE A 245 13.04 -26.29 -30.84
C PHE A 245 12.26 -25.64 -29.71
N LYS A 246 11.14 -25.01 -30.02
CA LYS A 246 10.34 -24.28 -29.04
C LYS A 246 8.95 -24.86 -28.91
N PHE A 247 8.49 -25.01 -27.67
CA PHE A 247 7.07 -25.12 -27.36
C PHE A 247 6.54 -23.73 -27.09
N ARG A 248 5.60 -23.25 -27.91
CA ARG A 248 4.86 -22.02 -27.68
C ARG A 248 3.47 -22.38 -27.21
N VAL A 249 3.08 -21.87 -26.04
CA VAL A 249 1.72 -21.99 -25.53
C VAL A 249 1.00 -20.67 -25.71
N GLU A 250 -0.25 -20.73 -26.14
CA GLU A 250 -1.08 -19.55 -26.35
C GLU A 250 -2.50 -19.82 -25.85
N ASP A 251 -3.05 -18.92 -25.05
CA ASP A 251 -4.46 -18.95 -24.71
C ASP A 251 -5.28 -18.19 -25.76
N LYS A 252 -6.26 -18.86 -26.38
CA LYS A 252 -7.10 -18.28 -27.43
C LYS A 252 -7.95 -17.11 -26.95
N ALA A 253 -8.29 -17.06 -25.65
CA ALA A 253 -9.17 -16.03 -25.12
C ALA A 253 -8.39 -14.76 -24.71
N SER A 254 -7.27 -14.93 -24.01
CA SER A 254 -6.49 -13.82 -23.46
C SER A 254 -5.31 -13.37 -24.32
N PHE A 255 -4.94 -14.13 -25.36
CA PHE A 255 -3.71 -13.96 -26.14
C PHE A 255 -2.44 -13.96 -25.28
N GLU A 256 -2.50 -14.47 -24.04
CA GLU A 256 -1.32 -14.73 -23.22
C GLU A 256 -0.48 -15.82 -23.89
N THR A 257 0.83 -15.59 -23.99
CA THR A 257 1.76 -16.55 -24.58
C THR A 257 2.96 -16.78 -23.69
N ASP A 258 3.42 -18.03 -23.62
CA ASP A 258 4.68 -18.39 -22.99
C ASP A 258 5.46 -19.34 -23.91
N GLU A 259 6.80 -19.30 -23.85
CA GLU A 259 7.68 -20.07 -24.73
C GLU A 259 8.74 -20.82 -23.93
N TYR A 260 8.89 -22.12 -24.22
CA TYR A 260 9.96 -22.93 -23.66
C TYR A 260 10.85 -23.50 -24.76
N THR A 261 12.17 -23.35 -24.63
CA THR A 261 13.15 -23.93 -25.56
C THR A 261 13.57 -25.33 -25.10
N ALA A 262 13.26 -26.34 -25.91
CA ALA A 262 13.58 -27.74 -25.66
C ALA A 262 14.64 -28.28 -26.64
N THR A 263 15.25 -29.40 -26.28
CA THR A 263 16.25 -30.13 -27.09
C THR A 263 15.65 -31.43 -27.63
N PHE A 264 15.95 -31.74 -28.88
CA PHE A 264 15.62 -33.00 -29.55
C PHE A 264 16.89 -33.77 -29.82
N ASN A 265 16.96 -35.01 -29.32
CA ASN A 265 18.13 -35.87 -29.47
C ASN A 265 17.88 -36.95 -30.52
N ALA A 266 18.92 -37.24 -31.30
CA ALA A 266 18.95 -38.23 -32.35
C ALA A 266 20.25 -39.05 -32.23
N PRO A 267 20.30 -40.28 -32.76
CA PRO A 267 21.54 -41.03 -32.81
C PRO A 267 22.58 -40.27 -33.64
N GLU A 268 23.83 -40.37 -33.24
CA GLU A 268 24.94 -39.79 -33.97
C GLU A 268 24.99 -40.43 -35.36
N ILE A 269 24.82 -39.61 -36.40
CA ILE A 269 24.92 -40.08 -37.78
C ILE A 269 26.40 -40.41 -37.99
N ALA A 270 26.74 -41.69 -38.00
CA ALA A 270 28.07 -42.16 -38.37
C ALA A 270 28.37 -41.62 -39.79
N ARG A 271 29.30 -40.67 -39.86
CA ARG A 271 29.70 -40.02 -41.10
C ARG A 271 30.57 -40.94 -41.95
#